data_AF-A0A2S5M6X0-F1
#
_entry.id   AF-A0A2S5M6X0-F1
#
_cell.length_a   1.000
_cell.length_b   1.000
_cell.length_c   1.000
_cell.angle_alpha   90.00
_cell.angle_beta   90.00
_cell.angle_gamma   90.00
#
_symmetry.space_group_name_H-M   'P 1'
#
loop_
_entity.id
_entity.type
_entity.pdbx_description
1 polymer ?
#
loop_
_entity_poly.entity_id
_entity_poly.type
_entity_poly.pdbx_seq_one_letter_code
_entity_poly.pdbx_strand_id
1 'polypeptide(L)'
;MVDVNASTLQVVIEISATSAFALSGLIAGARKKLDAFGVFVVTGVSAFGGGTLRDVLLDRRPFFWVEHANWIWLMLLICMLAMLFMRNKHIQLTERAILIPDALGLGLYAALGTQIALQQQLPVIVCTLMGVMTAVFGGVLRDIFCNEIPKAFSDYQPYAVIAFLGGLLVLLLNQFNLAPWICIFIPAALMTLLRILAIYFEWRLPGWKIESN
;
A
#
# COMPACT_ATOMS: atom_id res chain seq x y z
N MET A 1 15.21 -14.54 -23.08
CA MET A 1 16.09 -13.69 -22.25
C MET A 1 15.17 -12.97 -21.28
N VAL A 2 15.24 -13.30 -20.00
CA VAL A 2 14.46 -12.58 -18.97
C VAL A 2 15.03 -11.17 -18.91
N ASP A 3 14.22 -10.15 -19.18
CA ASP A 3 14.63 -8.74 -19.03
C ASP A 3 14.93 -8.45 -17.56
N VAL A 4 16.18 -8.68 -17.16
CA VAL A 4 16.68 -8.56 -15.77
C VAL A 4 16.34 -7.19 -15.16
N ASN A 5 16.16 -6.16 -15.97
CA ASN A 5 15.76 -4.83 -15.53
C ASN A 5 14.30 -4.74 -15.05
N ALA A 6 13.37 -5.45 -15.69
CA ALA A 6 11.94 -5.39 -15.34
C ALA A 6 11.65 -6.19 -14.06
N SER A 7 12.25 -7.38 -13.91
CA SER A 7 12.10 -8.20 -12.70
C SER A 7 12.75 -7.53 -11.49
N THR A 8 13.95 -6.96 -11.65
CA THR A 8 14.64 -6.26 -10.55
C THR A 8 13.84 -5.04 -10.08
N LEU A 9 13.28 -4.26 -11.02
CA LEU A 9 12.45 -3.12 -10.71
C LEU A 9 11.20 -3.51 -9.90
N GLN A 10 10.51 -4.60 -10.29
CA GLN A 10 9.34 -5.08 -9.55
C GLN A 10 9.69 -5.41 -8.12
N VAL A 11 10.78 -6.16 -7.90
CA VAL A 11 11.25 -6.54 -6.56
C VAL A 11 11.58 -5.31 -5.72
N VAL A 12 12.27 -4.31 -6.28
CA VAL A 12 12.63 -3.07 -5.57
C VAL A 12 11.37 -2.29 -5.16
N ILE A 13 10.39 -2.17 -6.06
CA ILE A 13 9.13 -1.48 -5.78
C ILE A 13 8.32 -2.25 -4.74
N GLU A 14 8.30 -3.59 -4.83
CA GLU A 14 7.61 -4.45 -3.90
C GLU A 14 8.17 -4.34 -2.48
N ILE A 15 9.49 -4.39 -2.32
CA ILE A 15 10.16 -4.20 -1.03
C ILE A 15 9.91 -2.78 -0.50
N SER A 16 9.96 -1.76 -1.36
CA SER A 16 9.73 -0.37 -0.97
C SER A 16 8.29 -0.16 -0.48
N ALA A 17 7.30 -0.70 -1.21
CA ALA A 17 5.89 -0.61 -0.85
C ALA A 17 5.58 -1.40 0.42
N THR A 18 6.11 -2.62 0.53
CA THR A 18 6.00 -3.47 1.74
C THR A 18 6.57 -2.73 2.95
N SER A 19 7.72 -2.10 2.82
CA SER A 19 8.37 -1.33 3.90
C SER A 19 7.55 -0.12 4.31
N ALA A 20 6.97 0.60 3.34
CA ALA A 20 6.10 1.75 3.60
C ALA A 20 4.83 1.32 4.36
N PHE A 21 4.14 0.27 3.91
CA PHE A 21 2.99 -0.27 4.62
C PHE A 21 3.35 -0.87 5.98
N ALA A 22 4.49 -1.54 6.10
CA ALA A 22 4.99 -2.02 7.39
C ALA A 22 5.17 -0.85 8.37
N LEU A 23 5.81 0.24 7.96
CA LEU A 23 5.97 1.42 8.79
C LEU A 23 4.62 2.02 9.19
N SER A 24 3.67 2.10 8.25
CA SER A 24 2.32 2.58 8.53
C SER A 24 1.58 1.70 9.56
N GLY A 25 1.60 0.38 9.38
CA GLY A 25 0.99 -0.58 10.30
C GLY A 25 1.66 -0.60 11.68
N LEU A 26 3.00 -0.51 11.72
CA LEU A 26 3.78 -0.41 12.95
C LEU A 26 3.33 0.81 13.76
N ILE A 27 3.27 1.99 13.13
CA ILE A 27 2.86 3.23 13.78
C ILE A 27 1.39 3.15 14.23
N ALA A 28 0.51 2.53 13.44
CA ALA A 28 -0.90 2.36 13.81
C ALA A 28 -1.08 1.46 15.05
N GLY A 29 -0.45 0.28 15.06
CA GLY A 29 -0.49 -0.63 16.22
C GLY A 29 0.14 -0.01 17.47
N ALA A 30 1.27 0.67 17.28
CA ALA A 30 1.96 1.45 18.30
C ALA A 30 1.05 2.55 18.91
N ARG A 31 0.38 3.34 18.08
CA ARG A 31 -0.56 4.39 18.51
C ARG A 31 -1.75 3.81 19.28
N LYS A 32 -2.20 2.61 18.91
CA LYS A 32 -3.25 1.85 19.61
C LYS A 32 -2.77 1.19 20.90
N LYS A 33 -1.49 1.32 21.26
CA LYS A 33 -0.87 0.72 22.46
C LYS A 33 -1.08 -0.79 22.53
N LEU A 34 -1.04 -1.46 21.38
CA LEU A 34 -1.08 -2.91 21.30
C LEU A 34 0.19 -3.52 21.95
N ASP A 35 0.11 -4.78 22.33
CA ASP A 35 1.28 -5.55 22.76
C ASP A 35 2.19 -5.88 21.57
N ALA A 36 3.35 -6.48 21.83
CA ALA A 36 4.35 -6.74 20.79
C ALA A 36 3.80 -7.66 19.69
N PHE A 37 2.96 -8.63 20.07
CA PHE A 37 2.30 -9.51 19.13
C PHE A 37 1.26 -8.75 18.28
N GLY A 38 0.41 -7.93 18.89
CA GLY A 38 -0.56 -7.11 18.17
C GLY A 38 0.09 -6.14 17.19
N VAL A 39 1.17 -5.46 17.58
CA VAL A 39 1.94 -4.59 16.66
C VAL A 39 2.51 -5.38 15.49
N PHE A 40 3.07 -6.56 15.75
CA PHE A 40 3.58 -7.43 14.69
C PHE A 40 2.48 -7.85 13.71
N VAL A 41 1.32 -8.27 14.21
CA VAL A 41 0.17 -8.66 13.38
C VAL A 41 -0.31 -7.50 12.52
N VAL A 42 -0.54 -6.31 13.11
CA VAL A 42 -0.99 -5.12 12.36
C VAL A 42 0.03 -4.70 11.31
N THR A 43 1.31 -4.74 11.65
CA THR A 43 2.42 -4.47 10.71
C THR A 43 2.40 -5.45 9.55
N GLY A 44 2.29 -6.75 9.84
CA GLY A 44 2.29 -7.81 8.83
C GLY A 44 1.09 -7.78 7.91
N VAL A 45 -0.12 -7.63 8.44
CA VAL A 45 -1.33 -7.54 7.59
C VAL A 45 -1.33 -6.28 6.73
N SER A 46 -0.75 -5.18 7.22
CA SER A 46 -0.60 -3.96 6.43
C SER A 46 0.41 -4.15 5.29
N ALA A 47 1.59 -4.71 5.60
CA ALA A 47 2.69 -4.90 4.67
C ALA A 47 2.39 -5.94 3.59
N PHE A 48 1.86 -7.11 4.00
CA PHE A 48 1.70 -8.28 3.16
C PHE A 48 0.28 -8.48 2.64
N GLY A 49 -0.73 -7.90 3.29
CA GLY A 49 -2.15 -8.20 3.00
C GLY A 49 -2.57 -7.86 1.57
N GLY A 50 -2.17 -6.67 1.08
CA GLY A 50 -2.46 -6.25 -0.29
C GLY A 50 -1.81 -7.13 -1.36
N GLY A 51 -0.50 -7.35 -1.25
CA GLY A 51 0.25 -8.23 -2.16
C GLY A 51 -0.20 -9.69 -2.09
N THR A 52 -0.57 -10.20 -0.90
CA THR A 52 -1.12 -11.56 -0.75
C THR A 52 -2.47 -11.68 -1.43
N LEU A 53 -3.38 -10.71 -1.24
CA LEU A 53 -4.66 -10.72 -1.95
C LEU A 53 -4.44 -10.69 -3.46
N ARG A 54 -3.53 -9.83 -3.95
CA ARG A 54 -3.15 -9.78 -5.36
C ARG A 54 -2.69 -11.15 -5.87
N ASP A 55 -1.75 -11.78 -5.18
CA ASP A 55 -1.19 -13.05 -5.60
C ASP A 55 -2.21 -14.19 -5.52
N VAL A 56 -3.16 -14.15 -4.58
CA VAL A 56 -4.29 -15.08 -4.56
C VAL A 56 -5.20 -14.89 -5.77
N LEU A 57 -5.59 -13.65 -6.08
CA LEU A 57 -6.51 -13.34 -7.18
C LEU A 57 -5.91 -13.59 -8.57
N LEU A 58 -4.59 -13.47 -8.69
CA LEU A 58 -3.85 -13.67 -9.94
C LEU A 58 -3.22 -15.07 -10.06
N ASP A 59 -3.56 -15.97 -9.13
CA ASP A 59 -3.00 -17.33 -9.02
C ASP A 59 -1.46 -17.38 -9.07
N ARG A 60 -0.81 -16.41 -8.42
CA ARG A 60 0.66 -16.33 -8.33
C ARG A 60 1.14 -17.11 -7.11
N ARG A 61 1.96 -18.13 -7.34
CA ARG A 61 2.57 -18.95 -6.30
C ARG A 61 4.06 -19.21 -6.62
N PRO A 62 4.93 -19.31 -5.60
CA PRO A 62 4.67 -19.00 -4.18
C PRO A 62 4.37 -17.51 -3.96
N PHE A 63 3.80 -17.15 -2.80
CA PHE A 63 3.52 -15.74 -2.48
C PHE A 63 4.83 -14.94 -2.38
N PHE A 64 4.81 -13.65 -2.74
CA PHE A 64 6.01 -12.82 -2.76
C PHE A 64 6.81 -12.83 -1.44
N TRP A 65 6.11 -12.82 -0.30
CA TRP A 65 6.75 -12.82 1.02
C TRP A 65 7.25 -14.21 1.44
N VAL A 66 6.75 -15.28 0.82
CA VAL A 66 7.24 -16.66 1.01
C VAL A 66 8.55 -16.86 0.24
N GLU A 67 8.66 -16.32 -0.98
CA GLU A 67 9.92 -16.27 -1.73
C GLU A 67 11.03 -15.52 -0.96
N HIS A 68 10.60 -14.59 -0.11
CA HIS A 68 11.44 -13.67 0.61
C HIS A 68 11.30 -13.82 2.13
N ALA A 69 11.16 -15.07 2.61
CA ALA A 69 10.91 -15.37 4.03
C ALA A 69 11.91 -14.74 5.01
N ASN A 70 13.16 -14.51 4.58
CA ASN A 70 14.17 -13.82 5.39
C ASN A 70 13.74 -12.40 5.82
N TRP A 71 12.90 -11.72 5.04
CA TRP A 71 12.39 -10.39 5.36
C TRP A 71 11.38 -10.38 6.51
N ILE A 72 10.71 -11.51 6.75
CA ILE A 72 9.78 -11.66 7.89
C ILE A 72 10.55 -11.57 9.21
N TRP A 73 11.75 -12.17 9.27
CA TRP A 73 12.63 -12.07 10.44
C TRP A 73 13.07 -10.63 10.71
N LEU A 74 13.41 -9.88 9.66
CA LEU A 74 13.74 -8.47 9.77
C LEU A 74 12.55 -7.65 10.30
N MET A 75 11.34 -7.91 9.79
CA MET A 75 10.12 -7.24 10.25
C MET A 75 9.84 -7.53 11.72
N LEU A 76 9.98 -8.79 12.16
CA LEU A 76 9.87 -9.18 13.57
C LEU A 76 10.85 -8.40 14.45
N LEU A 77 12.12 -8.32 14.04
CA LEU A 77 13.15 -7.60 14.76
C LEU A 77 12.82 -6.10 14.89
N ILE A 78 12.38 -5.47 13.79
CA ILE A 78 12.00 -4.04 13.78
C ILE A 78 10.80 -3.80 14.71
N CYS A 79 9.78 -4.66 14.69
CA CYS A 79 8.62 -4.55 15.58
C CYS A 79 9.03 -4.64 17.06
N MET A 80 9.92 -5.59 17.39
CA MET A 80 10.43 -5.76 18.75
C MET A 80 11.22 -4.52 19.22
N LEU A 81 12.13 -4.01 18.38
CA LEU A 81 12.93 -2.83 18.69
C LEU A 81 12.06 -1.58 18.84
N ALA A 82 11.07 -1.39 17.97
CA ALA A 82 10.13 -0.29 18.04
C ALA A 82 9.36 -0.29 19.37
N MET A 83 8.90 -1.46 19.83
CA MET A 83 8.22 -1.61 21.11
C MET A 83 9.11 -1.27 22.31
N LEU A 84 10.35 -1.75 22.31
CA LEU A 84 11.34 -1.43 23.36
C LEU A 84 11.62 0.08 23.40
N PHE A 85 11.77 0.71 22.24
CA PHE A 85 12.04 2.14 22.14
C PHE A 85 10.84 3.00 22.59
N MET A 86 9.63 2.62 22.19
CA MET A 86 8.41 3.33 22.59
C MET A 86 8.09 3.19 24.08
N ARG A 87 8.41 2.05 24.70
CA ARG A 87 8.28 1.90 26.15
C ARG A 87 9.13 2.93 26.92
N ASN A 88 10.27 3.32 26.35
CA ASN A 88 11.22 4.22 26.99
C ASN A 88 11.01 5.70 26.63
N LYS A 89 10.25 6.03 25.58
CA LYS A 89 9.99 7.42 25.16
C LYS A 89 8.50 7.66 24.93
N HIS A 90 7.96 8.70 25.58
CA HIS A 90 6.60 9.19 25.36
C HIS A 90 6.47 9.92 24.01
N ILE A 91 6.59 9.18 22.91
CA ILE A 91 6.41 9.72 21.56
C ILE A 91 4.92 9.79 21.27
N GLN A 92 4.41 10.98 21.00
CA GLN A 92 3.05 11.16 20.50
C GLN A 92 3.03 10.84 19.01
N LEU A 93 2.63 9.62 18.65
CA LEU A 93 2.47 9.22 17.26
C LEU A 93 1.19 9.85 16.67
N THR A 94 1.39 10.79 15.76
CA THR A 94 0.30 11.51 15.07
C THR A 94 -0.30 10.66 13.96
N GLU A 95 -1.58 10.86 13.68
CA GLU A 95 -2.28 10.23 12.56
C GLU A 95 -1.59 10.47 11.20
N ARG A 96 -1.03 11.67 10.98
CA ARG A 96 -0.25 11.99 9.78
C ARG A 96 0.98 11.08 9.60
N ALA A 97 1.59 10.60 10.70
CA ALA A 97 2.73 9.69 10.62
C ALA A 97 2.34 8.29 10.10
N ILE A 98 1.05 7.92 10.19
CA ILE A 98 0.50 6.69 9.59
C ILE A 98 0.21 6.93 8.10
N LEU A 99 -0.35 8.09 7.77
CA LEU A 99 -0.87 8.41 6.43
C LEU A 99 0.21 8.69 5.38
N ILE A 100 1.34 9.29 5.76
CA ILE A 100 2.44 9.58 4.82
C ILE A 100 3.07 8.29 4.25
N PRO A 101 3.51 7.32 5.07
CA PRO A 101 4.03 6.07 4.52
C PRO A 101 2.94 5.25 3.82
N ASP A 102 1.68 5.33 4.27
CA ASP A 102 0.54 4.73 3.56
C ASP A 102 0.36 5.31 2.14
N ALA A 103 0.52 6.63 1.97
CA ALA A 103 0.45 7.29 0.67
C ALA A 103 1.54 6.80 -0.31
N LEU A 104 2.76 6.57 0.20
CA LEU A 104 3.86 6.01 -0.58
C LEU A 104 3.56 4.55 -0.97
N GLY A 105 3.11 3.74 -0.01
CA GLY A 105 2.69 2.37 -0.26
C GLY A 105 1.58 2.29 -1.31
N LEU A 106 0.57 3.17 -1.22
CA LEU A 106 -0.54 3.27 -2.16
C LEU A 106 -0.04 3.45 -3.59
N GLY A 107 0.82 4.44 -3.85
CA GLY A 107 1.31 4.73 -5.19
C GLY A 107 2.15 3.57 -5.77
N LEU A 108 3.04 3.00 -4.97
CA LEU A 108 3.91 1.90 -5.39
C LEU A 108 3.14 0.61 -5.68
N TYR A 109 2.25 0.18 -4.76
CA TYR A 109 1.45 -1.03 -4.97
C TYR A 109 0.37 -0.87 -6.03
N ALA A 110 -0.22 0.32 -6.19
CA ALA A 110 -1.19 0.55 -7.26
C ALA A 110 -0.52 0.40 -8.63
N ALA A 111 0.66 0.99 -8.79
CA ALA A 111 1.41 0.90 -10.03
C ALA A 111 1.91 -0.54 -10.29
N LEU A 112 2.51 -1.18 -9.29
CA LEU A 112 3.03 -2.55 -9.40
C LEU A 112 1.91 -3.57 -9.65
N GLY A 113 0.80 -3.50 -8.90
CA GLY A 113 -0.34 -4.40 -9.06
C GLY A 113 -0.98 -4.27 -10.45
N THR A 114 -1.10 -3.04 -10.96
CA THR A 114 -1.57 -2.80 -12.34
C THR A 114 -0.63 -3.40 -13.36
N GLN A 115 0.69 -3.18 -13.21
CA GLN A 115 1.69 -3.72 -14.15
C GLN A 115 1.70 -5.26 -14.15
N ILE A 116 1.60 -5.88 -12.98
CA ILE A 116 1.57 -7.35 -12.84
C ILE A 116 0.33 -7.93 -13.54
N ALA A 117 -0.84 -7.33 -13.34
CA ALA A 117 -2.06 -7.76 -14.02
C ALA A 117 -2.00 -7.55 -15.54
N LEU A 118 -1.38 -6.45 -15.99
CA LEU A 118 -1.14 -6.18 -17.41
C LEU A 118 -0.21 -7.24 -18.04
N GLN A 119 0.82 -7.68 -17.33
CA GLN A 119 1.70 -8.76 -17.80
C GLN A 119 0.99 -10.11 -17.95
N GLN A 120 -0.08 -10.35 -17.20
CA GLN A 120 -0.96 -11.51 -17.38
C GLN A 120 -2.00 -11.32 -18.50
N GLN A 121 -1.90 -10.23 -19.28
CA GLN A 121 -2.79 -9.93 -20.42
C GLN A 121 -4.27 -9.85 -20.02
N LEU A 122 -4.55 -9.44 -18.78
CA LEU A 122 -5.91 -9.24 -18.30
C LEU A 122 -6.54 -7.99 -18.94
N PRO A 123 -7.88 -7.90 -19.00
CA PRO A 123 -8.56 -6.70 -19.50
C PRO A 123 -8.13 -5.43 -18.75
N VAL A 124 -8.09 -4.30 -19.46
CA VAL A 124 -7.66 -2.98 -18.94
C VAL A 124 -8.30 -2.65 -17.60
N ILE A 125 -9.62 -2.80 -17.50
CA ILE A 125 -10.36 -2.50 -16.26
C ILE A 125 -9.94 -3.41 -15.10
N VAL A 126 -9.69 -4.69 -15.37
CA VAL A 126 -9.23 -5.67 -14.37
C VAL A 126 -7.83 -5.30 -13.90
N CYS A 127 -6.95 -4.87 -14.80
CA CYS A 127 -5.60 -4.45 -14.43
C CYS A 127 -5.63 -3.27 -13.44
N THR A 128 -6.42 -2.23 -13.75
CA THR A 128 -6.56 -1.07 -12.86
C THR A 128 -7.16 -1.48 -11.51
N LEU A 129 -8.22 -2.30 -11.51
CA LEU A 129 -8.85 -2.77 -10.27
C LEU A 129 -7.88 -3.61 -9.43
N MET A 130 -7.05 -4.45 -10.05
CA MET A 130 -6.02 -5.21 -9.36
C MET A 130 -4.99 -4.30 -8.70
N GLY A 131 -4.57 -3.22 -9.37
CA GLY A 131 -3.74 -2.18 -8.76
C GLY A 131 -4.40 -1.56 -7.53
N VAL A 132 -5.65 -1.12 -7.66
CA VAL A 132 -6.42 -0.54 -6.54
C VAL A 132 -6.53 -1.51 -5.38
N MET A 133 -6.90 -2.77 -5.62
CA MET A 133 -7.04 -3.79 -4.58
C MET A 133 -5.70 -4.05 -3.88
N THR A 134 -4.61 -4.17 -4.63
CA THR A 134 -3.27 -4.38 -4.06
C THR A 134 -2.87 -3.23 -3.13
N ALA A 135 -3.15 -2.00 -3.53
CA ALA A 135 -2.79 -0.81 -2.78
C ALA A 135 -3.67 -0.57 -1.55
N VAL A 136 -4.99 -0.70 -1.70
CA VAL A 136 -5.95 -0.29 -0.68
C VAL A 136 -6.09 -1.34 0.43
N PHE A 137 -6.00 -2.63 0.09
CA PHE A 137 -6.37 -3.69 1.02
C PHE A 137 -5.44 -3.80 2.24
N GLY A 138 -4.15 -3.45 2.09
CA GLY A 138 -3.22 -3.39 3.23
C GLY A 138 -3.62 -2.35 4.28
N GLY A 139 -4.01 -1.14 3.84
CA GLY A 139 -4.52 -0.10 4.72
C GLY A 139 -5.88 -0.47 5.35
N VAL A 140 -6.76 -1.11 4.58
CA VAL A 140 -8.06 -1.60 5.07
C VAL A 140 -7.89 -2.64 6.17
N LEU A 141 -7.06 -3.66 5.97
CA LEU A 141 -6.80 -4.68 6.99
C LEU A 141 -6.18 -4.06 8.25
N ARG A 142 -5.20 -3.15 8.09
CA ARG A 142 -4.61 -2.41 9.22
C ARG A 142 -5.68 -1.75 10.08
N ASP A 143 -6.61 -1.03 9.45
CA ASP A 143 -7.63 -0.26 10.15
C ASP A 143 -8.65 -1.19 10.84
N ILE A 144 -9.07 -2.27 10.16
CA ILE A 144 -9.96 -3.30 10.75
C ILE A 144 -9.34 -3.92 12.00
N PHE A 145 -8.08 -4.33 11.94
CA PHE A 145 -7.38 -4.91 13.10
C PHE A 145 -7.16 -3.89 14.23
N CYS A 146 -7.09 -2.60 13.89
CA CYS A 146 -7.06 -1.50 14.86
C CYS A 146 -8.46 -1.11 15.39
N ASN A 147 -9.51 -1.85 15.01
CA ASN A 147 -10.91 -1.57 15.33
C ASN A 147 -11.36 -0.16 14.92
N GLU A 148 -10.94 0.28 13.73
CA GLU A 148 -11.37 1.54 13.11
C GLU A 148 -12.08 1.26 11.79
N ILE A 149 -13.04 2.12 11.42
CA ILE A 149 -13.62 2.07 10.07
C ILE A 149 -12.51 2.48 9.10
N PRO A 150 -12.18 1.63 8.10
CA PRO A 150 -11.07 1.90 7.18
C PRO A 150 -11.15 3.29 6.57
N LYS A 151 -10.03 4.01 6.59
CA LYS A 151 -9.98 5.39 6.08
C LYS A 151 -10.34 5.47 4.61
N ALA A 152 -10.02 4.42 3.85
CA ALA A 152 -10.43 4.25 2.46
C ALA A 152 -11.95 4.41 2.23
N PHE A 153 -12.78 4.22 3.27
CA PHE A 153 -14.24 4.33 3.18
C PHE A 153 -14.83 5.50 3.97
N SER A 154 -14.11 6.04 4.96
CA SER A 154 -14.68 6.95 5.97
C SER A 154 -14.14 8.38 5.92
N ASP A 155 -12.95 8.62 5.35
CA ASP A 155 -12.29 9.94 5.40
C ASP A 155 -12.76 10.90 4.29
N TYR A 156 -13.58 10.41 3.36
CA TYR A 156 -13.99 11.10 2.12
C TYR A 156 -12.83 11.58 1.26
N GLN A 157 -11.59 11.23 1.56
CA GLN A 157 -10.45 11.63 0.76
C GLN A 157 -10.37 10.74 -0.49
N PRO A 158 -9.81 11.23 -1.61
CA PRO A 158 -9.80 10.49 -2.88
C PRO A 158 -8.79 9.32 -2.90
N TYR A 159 -8.77 8.44 -1.90
CA TYR A 159 -7.79 7.36 -1.75
C TYR A 159 -7.83 6.35 -2.89
N ALA A 160 -8.95 5.64 -3.05
CA ALA A 160 -9.13 4.65 -4.11
C ALA A 160 -9.21 5.29 -5.50
N VAL A 161 -9.71 6.53 -5.59
CA VAL A 161 -9.80 7.28 -6.85
C VAL A 161 -8.41 7.62 -7.39
N ILE A 162 -7.50 8.09 -6.54
CA ILE A 162 -6.10 8.34 -6.91
C ILE A 162 -5.45 7.05 -7.42
N ALA A 163 -5.63 5.93 -6.72
CA ALA A 163 -5.10 4.64 -7.14
C ALA A 163 -5.66 4.17 -8.49
N PHE A 164 -6.96 4.39 -8.72
CA PHE A 164 -7.63 4.02 -9.97
C PHE A 164 -7.11 4.86 -11.15
N LEU A 165 -7.08 6.18 -11.00
CA LEU A 165 -6.59 7.08 -12.05
C LEU A 165 -5.10 6.86 -12.35
N GLY A 166 -4.29 6.62 -11.32
CA GLY A 166 -2.88 6.28 -11.52
C GLY A 166 -2.69 4.91 -12.18
N GLY A 167 -3.53 3.92 -11.89
CA GLY A 167 -3.53 2.64 -12.61
C GLY A 167 -3.86 2.82 -14.10
N LEU A 168 -4.84 3.66 -14.45
CA LEU A 168 -5.11 4.01 -15.85
C LEU A 168 -3.90 4.68 -16.51
N LEU A 169 -3.19 5.54 -15.79
CA LEU A 169 -1.96 6.17 -16.28
C LEU A 169 -0.86 5.13 -16.55
N VAL A 170 -0.69 4.11 -15.71
CA VAL A 170 0.24 2.99 -15.97
C VAL A 170 -0.09 2.33 -17.31
N LEU A 171 -1.36 2.01 -17.54
CA LEU A 171 -1.81 1.36 -18.77
C LEU A 171 -1.58 2.25 -20.00
N LEU A 172 -1.87 3.55 -19.88
CA LEU A 172 -1.65 4.54 -20.93
C LEU A 172 -0.15 4.65 -21.29
N LEU A 173 0.74 4.74 -20.31
CA LEU A 173 2.19 4.81 -20.56
C LEU A 173 2.73 3.53 -21.22
N ASN A 174 2.19 2.37 -20.85
CA ASN A 174 2.56 1.10 -21.48
C ASN A 174 2.15 1.04 -22.96
N GLN A 175 1.09 1.75 -23.40
CA GLN A 175 0.71 1.79 -24.82
C GLN A 175 1.73 2.52 -25.69
N PHE A 176 2.50 3.45 -25.12
CA PHE A 176 3.54 4.18 -25.83
C PHE A 176 4.88 3.42 -25.92
N ASN A 177 4.93 2.15 -25.49
CA ASN A 177 6.16 1.33 -25.46
C ASN A 177 7.34 2.02 -24.77
N LEU A 178 7.05 2.82 -23.72
CA LEU A 178 8.08 3.45 -22.91
C LEU A 178 8.82 2.41 -22.05
N ALA A 179 9.98 2.80 -21.53
CA ALA A 179 10.78 1.92 -20.68
C ALA A 179 9.98 1.50 -19.41
N PRO A 180 10.06 0.24 -18.95
CA PRO A 180 9.26 -0.27 -17.84
C PRO A 180 9.36 0.56 -16.55
N TRP A 181 10.54 1.11 -16.25
CA TRP A 181 10.75 1.96 -15.09
C TRP A 181 9.94 3.25 -15.15
N ILE A 182 9.75 3.83 -16.33
CA ILE A 182 8.93 5.03 -16.54
C ILE A 182 7.47 4.70 -16.28
N CYS A 183 6.99 3.58 -16.84
CA CYS A 183 5.60 3.14 -16.74
C CYS A 183 5.14 2.86 -15.30
N ILE A 184 6.05 2.52 -14.40
CA ILE A 184 5.71 2.26 -12.98
C ILE A 184 6.07 3.46 -12.09
N PHE A 185 7.27 4.03 -12.24
CA PHE A 185 7.77 5.06 -11.33
C PHE A 185 6.99 6.38 -11.46
N ILE A 186 6.70 6.84 -12.68
CA ILE A 186 5.98 8.10 -12.87
C ILE A 186 4.57 8.04 -12.28
N PRO A 187 3.74 7.02 -12.58
CA PRO A 187 2.42 6.92 -11.96
C PRO A 187 2.49 6.74 -10.43
N ALA A 188 3.43 5.94 -9.93
CA ALA A 188 3.62 5.75 -8.48
C ALA A 188 3.96 7.06 -7.76
N ALA A 189 4.89 7.84 -8.31
CA ALA A 189 5.28 9.14 -7.78
C ALA A 189 4.12 10.14 -7.83
N LEU A 190 3.38 10.19 -8.94
CA LEU A 190 2.22 11.06 -9.09
C LEU A 190 1.11 10.71 -8.09
N MET A 191 0.77 9.42 -7.95
CA MET A 191 -0.22 8.96 -6.97
C MET A 191 0.19 9.31 -5.54
N THR A 192 1.46 9.06 -5.20
CA THR A 192 2.00 9.39 -3.87
C THR A 192 1.90 10.87 -3.60
N LEU A 193 2.31 11.71 -4.56
CA LEU A 193 2.26 13.17 -4.45
C LEU A 193 0.81 13.65 -4.29
N LEU A 194 -0.11 13.21 -5.15
CA LEU A 194 -1.52 13.55 -5.07
C LEU A 194 -2.12 13.14 -3.74
N ARG A 195 -1.72 11.98 -3.20
CA ARG A 195 -2.21 11.52 -1.90
C ARG A 195 -1.68 12.37 -0.76
N ILE A 196 -0.39 12.74 -0.78
CA ILE A 196 0.20 13.66 0.21
C ILE A 196 -0.48 15.04 0.14
N LEU A 197 -0.72 15.57 -1.06
CA LEU A 197 -1.44 16.83 -1.26
C LEU A 197 -2.86 16.74 -0.72
N ALA A 198 -3.59 15.64 -0.99
CA ALA A 198 -4.93 15.42 -0.46
C ALA A 198 -4.95 15.39 1.08
N ILE A 199 -3.93 14.83 1.72
CA ILE A 199 -3.79 14.82 3.18
C ILE A 199 -3.49 16.23 3.72
N TYR A 200 -2.62 16.99 3.05
CA TYR A 200 -2.20 18.32 3.51
C TYR A 200 -3.26 19.39 3.30
N PHE A 201 -3.94 19.36 2.15
CA PHE A 201 -5.00 20.30 1.77
C PHE A 201 -6.41 19.81 2.15
N GLU A 202 -6.50 18.68 2.85
CA GLU A 202 -7.77 18.08 3.33
C GLU A 202 -8.84 17.95 2.23
N TRP A 203 -8.45 17.47 1.05
CA TRP A 203 -9.37 17.26 -0.06
C TRP A 203 -10.45 16.26 0.31
N ARG A 204 -11.72 16.62 0.07
CA ARG A 204 -12.88 15.75 0.34
C ARG A 204 -13.72 15.58 -0.92
N LEU A 205 -14.12 14.35 -1.16
CA LEU A 205 -15.15 13.97 -2.12
C LEU A 205 -16.53 14.34 -1.54
N PRO A 206 -17.52 14.64 -2.40
CA PRO A 206 -18.87 14.94 -1.94
C PRO A 206 -19.44 13.73 -1.20
N GLY A 207 -19.73 13.91 0.09
CA GLY A 207 -20.36 12.90 0.92
C GLY A 207 -21.87 12.81 0.68
N TRP A 208 -22.47 11.69 1.10
CA TRP A 208 -23.92 11.54 1.08
C TRP A 208 -24.53 12.50 2.11
N LYS A 209 -25.32 13.49 1.66
CA LYS A 209 -26.13 14.30 2.57
C LYS A 209 -27.26 13.42 3.10
N ILE A 210 -27.17 13.00 4.35
CA ILE A 210 -28.33 12.47 5.06
C ILE A 210 -29.06 13.71 5.57
N GLU A 211 -30.17 14.08 4.94
CA GLU A 211 -31.13 14.99 5.57
C GLU A 211 -31.67 14.27 6.82
N SER A 212 -31.34 14.79 8.01
CA SER A 212 -31.93 14.30 9.25
C SER A 212 -33.38 14.77 9.31
N ASN A 213 -34.33 13.84 9.16
CA ASN A 213 -35.70 14.00 9.66
C ASN A 213 -35.73 13.78 11.17
#